data_AF-C9JV51-F1
#
_entry.id   AF-C9JV51-F1
#
_cell.length_a   1.000
_cell.length_b   1.000
_cell.length_c   1.000
_cell.angle_alpha   90.00
_cell.angle_beta   90.00
_cell.angle_gamma   90.00
#
_symmetry.space_group_name_H-M   'P 1'
#
loop_
_entity.id
_entity.type
_entity.pdbx_description
1 polymer ?
#
loop_
_entity_poly.entity_id
_entity_poly.type
_entity_poly.pdbx_seq_one_letter_code
_entity_poly.pdbx_strand_id
1 'polypeptide(L)'
;MSAEVIHQVEEALDTDEKEMLLFLCRDVAIDVVPPNVRDLLDILRERGKLSVGDLAELLYRVRRFDLLKRILKMDRKAVETHLLRNPHLVSDYRVLMAEIGEDLDKSDVSSLIFLMKD
;
A
#
# COMPACT_ATOMS: atom_id res chain seq x y z
N MET A 1 9.02 -13.42 6.86
CA MET A 1 7.56 -13.20 6.94
C MET A 1 6.86 -14.41 6.30
N SER A 2 5.82 -14.97 6.92
CA SER A 2 5.16 -16.18 6.42
C SER A 2 4.10 -15.87 5.35
N ALA A 3 3.81 -16.85 4.49
CA ALA A 3 2.70 -16.78 3.53
C ALA A 3 1.33 -16.63 4.21
N GLU A 4 1.18 -17.19 5.41
CA GLU A 4 -0.03 -17.07 6.22
C GLU A 4 -0.34 -15.62 6.60
N VAL A 5 0.67 -14.81 6.95
CA VAL A 5 0.47 -13.39 7.25
C VAL A 5 0.00 -12.62 6.03
N ILE A 6 0.57 -12.91 4.85
CA ILE A 6 0.15 -12.28 3.58
C ILE A 6 -1.32 -12.62 3.28
N HIS A 7 -1.70 -13.88 3.45
CA HIS A 7 -3.08 -14.30 3.22
C HIS A 7 -4.07 -13.64 4.20
N GLN A 8 -3.75 -13.58 5.49
CA GLN A 8 -4.58 -12.89 6.49
C GLN A 8 -4.76 -11.40 6.21
N VAL A 9 -3.71 -10.74 5.70
CA VAL A 9 -3.80 -9.34 5.27
C VAL A 9 -4.70 -9.23 4.06
N GLU A 10 -4.46 -10.00 3.01
CA GLU A 10 -5.23 -9.91 1.77
C GLU A 10 -6.72 -10.20 1.97
N GLU A 11 -7.09 -11.20 2.79
CA GLU A 11 -8.50 -11.49 3.09
C GLU A 11 -9.19 -10.38 3.88
N ALA A 12 -8.44 -9.65 4.71
CA ALA A 12 -9.01 -8.61 5.56
C ALA A 12 -9.19 -7.27 4.86
N LEU A 13 -8.59 -7.09 3.68
CA LEU A 13 -8.71 -5.88 2.87
C LEU A 13 -9.93 -5.95 1.97
N ASP A 14 -10.60 -4.82 1.79
CA ASP A 14 -11.66 -4.69 0.79
C ASP A 14 -11.09 -4.40 -0.61
N THR A 15 -11.98 -4.24 -1.59
CA THR A 15 -11.56 -4.01 -2.98
C THR A 15 -10.81 -2.69 -3.17
N ASP A 16 -11.27 -1.60 -2.55
CA ASP A 16 -10.69 -0.27 -2.72
C ASP A 16 -9.30 -0.21 -2.06
N GLU A 17 -9.17 -0.80 -0.88
CA GLU A 17 -7.89 -0.96 -0.18
C GLU A 17 -6.90 -1.80 -0.97
N LYS A 18 -7.37 -2.86 -1.65
CA LYS A 18 -6.55 -3.70 -2.52
C LYS A 18 -6.05 -2.93 -3.75
N GLU A 19 -6.92 -2.17 -4.39
CA GLU A 19 -6.56 -1.32 -5.52
C GLU A 19 -5.53 -0.26 -5.12
N MET A 20 -5.72 0.35 -3.94
CA MET A 20 -4.77 1.30 -3.38
C MET A 20 -3.39 0.67 -3.15
N LEU A 21 -3.30 -0.55 -2.60
CA LEU A 21 -2.02 -1.24 -2.44
C LEU A 21 -1.31 -1.52 -3.76
N LEU A 22 -2.07 -1.97 -4.77
CA LEU A 22 -1.54 -2.21 -6.11
C LEU A 22 -1.00 -0.92 -6.73
N PHE A 23 -1.71 0.20 -6.54
CA PHE A 23 -1.26 1.52 -6.97
C PHE A 23 0.05 1.93 -6.29
N LEU A 24 0.11 1.85 -4.96
CA LEU A 24 1.28 2.26 -4.17
C LEU A 24 2.53 1.46 -4.55
N CYS A 25 2.41 0.16 -4.82
CA CYS A 25 3.55 -0.71 -5.10
C CYS A 25 3.97 -0.76 -6.58
N ARG A 26 3.32 0.00 -7.47
CA ARG A 26 3.53 -0.10 -8.93
C ARG A 26 4.98 0.16 -9.36
N ASP A 27 5.69 1.02 -8.65
CA ASP A 27 7.11 1.34 -8.95
C ASP A 27 8.08 0.30 -8.37
N VAL A 28 7.64 -0.52 -7.42
CA VAL A 28 8.46 -1.58 -6.82
C VAL A 28 8.33 -2.89 -7.61
N ALA A 29 7.17 -3.08 -8.24
CA ALA A 29 6.80 -4.23 -9.04
C ALA A 29 6.89 -3.97 -10.56
N ILE A 30 7.71 -3.04 -11.03
CA ILE A 30 7.76 -2.59 -12.45
C ILE A 30 7.77 -3.73 -13.49
N ASP A 31 8.44 -4.85 -13.20
CA ASP A 31 8.58 -5.97 -14.15
C ASP A 31 7.38 -6.93 -14.15
N VAL A 32 6.40 -6.74 -13.26
CA VAL A 32 5.27 -7.65 -13.10
C VAL A 32 3.98 -6.86 -12.94
N VAL A 33 2.94 -7.28 -13.65
CA VAL A 33 1.57 -6.82 -13.38
C VAL A 33 0.89 -7.90 -12.54
N PRO A 34 1.02 -7.86 -11.20
CA PRO A 34 0.39 -8.85 -10.36
C PRO A 34 -1.14 -8.74 -10.51
N PRO A 35 -1.85 -9.86 -10.69
CA PRO A 35 -3.30 -9.83 -10.91
C PRO A 35 -4.08 -9.52 -9.64
N ASN A 36 -3.47 -9.67 -8.45
CA ASN A 36 -4.07 -9.35 -7.16
C ASN A 36 -2.99 -9.01 -6.11
N VAL A 37 -3.44 -8.52 -4.94
CA VAL A 37 -2.56 -8.12 -3.83
C VAL A 37 -1.75 -9.27 -3.25
N ARG A 38 -2.32 -10.48 -3.16
CA ARG A 38 -1.59 -11.64 -2.64
C ARG A 38 -0.37 -11.94 -3.51
N ASP A 39 -0.56 -12.00 -4.83
CA ASP A 39 0.52 -12.26 -5.77
C ASP A 39 1.57 -11.15 -5.73
N LEU A 40 1.16 -9.88 -5.62
CA LEU A 40 2.07 -8.75 -5.41
C LEU A 40 2.94 -8.97 -4.16
N LEU A 41 2.32 -9.24 -3.01
CA LEU A 41 3.03 -9.41 -1.74
C LEU A 41 3.92 -10.66 -1.74
N ASP A 42 3.47 -11.77 -2.35
CA ASP A 42 4.25 -12.98 -2.52
C ASP A 42 5.48 -12.74 -3.40
N ILE A 43 5.34 -12.03 -4.53
CA ILE A 43 6.47 -11.64 -5.40
C ILE A 43 7.46 -10.75 -4.65
N LEU A 44 6.99 -9.72 -3.94
CA LEU A 44 7.88 -8.83 -3.19
C LEU A 44 8.61 -9.58 -2.07
N ARG A 45 7.94 -10.51 -1.38
CA ARG A 45 8.55 -11.40 -0.39
C ARG A 45 9.64 -12.27 -1.02
N GLU A 46 9.35 -12.93 -2.13
CA GLU A 46 10.29 -13.82 -2.83
C GLU A 46 11.52 -13.09 -3.35
N ARG A 47 11.35 -11.83 -3.77
CA ARG A 47 12.46 -10.93 -4.16
C ARG A 47 13.23 -10.35 -2.98
N GLY A 48 12.85 -10.66 -1.73
CA GLY A 48 13.45 -10.09 -0.53
C GLY A 48 13.18 -8.59 -0.32
N LYS A 49 12.19 -8.04 -1.03
CA LYS A 49 11.79 -6.63 -0.98
C LYS A 49 10.64 -6.36 0.00
N LEU A 50 10.13 -7.39 0.68
CA LEU A 50 9.02 -7.26 1.63
C LEU A 50 9.43 -7.78 3.01
N SER A 51 9.84 -6.86 3.86
CA SER A 51 10.03 -7.07 5.29
C SER A 51 8.74 -6.81 6.07
N VAL A 52 8.78 -7.07 7.38
CA VAL A 52 7.68 -6.73 8.29
C VAL A 52 7.47 -5.21 8.37
N GLY A 53 8.55 -4.43 8.28
CA GLY A 53 8.49 -2.97 8.28
C GLY A 53 7.83 -2.43 7.01
N ASP A 54 8.15 -3.03 5.87
CA ASP A 54 7.55 -2.66 4.58
C ASP A 54 6.05 -2.99 4.54
N LEU A 55 5.64 -4.16 5.06
CA LEU A 55 4.23 -4.49 5.21
C LEU A 55 3.52 -3.54 6.18
N ALA A 56 4.20 -3.13 7.25
CA ALA A 56 3.66 -2.15 8.19
C ALA A 56 3.48 -0.77 7.54
N GLU A 57 4.41 -0.33 6.68
CA GLU A 57 4.25 0.88 5.86
C GLU A 57 3.00 0.78 4.99
N LEU A 58 2.83 -0.32 4.25
CA LEU A 58 1.68 -0.52 3.37
C LEU A 58 0.35 -0.42 4.14
N LEU A 59 0.24 -1.14 5.26
CA LEU A 59 -0.96 -1.10 6.11
C LEU A 59 -1.19 0.27 6.75
N TYR A 60 -0.13 1.01 7.07
CA TYR A 60 -0.22 2.38 7.58
C TYR A 60 -0.78 3.33 6.51
N ARG A 61 -0.31 3.20 5.26
CA ARG A 61 -0.71 4.05 4.14
C ARG A 61 -2.17 3.83 3.76
N VAL A 62 -2.66 2.58 3.75
CA VAL A 62 -4.10 2.27 3.56
C VAL A 62 -4.94 2.43 4.84
N ARG A 63 -4.38 3.02 5.90
CA ARG A 63 -5.06 3.34 7.17
C ARG A 63 -5.65 2.15 7.93
N ARG A 64 -5.14 0.93 7.69
CA ARG A 64 -5.56 -0.30 8.40
C ARG A 64 -4.80 -0.53 9.69
N PHE A 65 -4.99 0.40 10.63
CA PHE A 65 -4.37 0.35 11.96
C PHE A 65 -4.84 -0.82 12.82
N ASP A 66 -6.03 -1.37 12.55
CA ASP A 66 -6.53 -2.60 13.13
C ASP A 66 -5.64 -3.80 12.76
N LEU A 67 -5.23 -3.90 11.49
CA LEU A 67 -4.37 -4.97 10.99
C LEU A 67 -2.94 -4.85 11.52
N LEU A 68 -2.41 -3.62 11.63
CA LEU A 68 -1.12 -3.37 12.28
C LEU A 68 -1.09 -3.93 13.72
N LYS A 69 -2.14 -3.66 14.50
CA LYS A 69 -2.23 -4.14 15.89
C LYS A 69 -2.50 -5.64 15.97
N ARG A 70 -3.43 -6.16 15.17
CA ARG A 70 -3.88 -7.55 15.27
C ARG A 70 -2.85 -8.53 14.71
N ILE A 71 -2.28 -8.23 13.55
CA ILE A 71 -1.40 -9.12 12.79
C ILE A 71 0.07 -8.85 13.13
N LEU A 72 0.53 -7.60 12.99
CA LEU A 72 1.95 -7.24 13.15
C LEU A 72 2.34 -6.90 14.60
N LYS A 73 1.36 -6.78 15.50
CA LYS A 73 1.57 -6.35 16.90
C LYS A 73 2.27 -4.99 17.00
N MET A 74 2.04 -4.12 16.01
CA MET A 74 2.58 -2.77 15.97
C MET A 74 1.46 -1.75 16.20
N ASP A 75 1.76 -0.69 16.93
CA ASP A 75 0.89 0.48 16.98
C ASP A 75 1.30 1.51 15.91
N ARG A 76 0.45 2.53 15.73
CA ARG A 76 0.67 3.59 14.75
C ARG A 76 2.00 4.33 14.99
N LYS A 77 2.34 4.63 16.24
CA LYS A 77 3.55 5.40 16.58
C LYS A 77 4.83 4.61 16.28
N ALA A 78 4.79 3.29 16.48
CA ALA A 78 5.88 2.40 16.13
C ALA A 78 6.15 2.42 14.63
N VAL A 79 5.10 2.41 13.80
CA VAL A 79 5.25 2.53 12.34
C VAL A 79 5.76 3.91 11.94
N GLU A 80 5.19 5.00 12.48
CA GLU A 80 5.68 6.37 12.21
C GLU A 80 7.17 6.51 12.56
N THR A 81 7.59 5.97 13.71
CA THR A 81 9.00 5.97 14.13
C THR A 81 9.87 5.13 13.18
N HIS A 82 9.34 4.01 12.67
CA HIS A 82 10.03 3.16 11.69
C HIS A 82 10.24 3.91 10.37
N LEU A 83 9.22 4.60 9.86
CA LEU A 83 9.27 5.38 8.62
C LEU A 83 10.24 6.57 8.70
N LEU A 84 10.47 7.14 9.88
CA LEU A 84 11.45 8.20 10.08
C LEU A 84 12.91 7.71 10.02
N ARG A 85 13.14 6.42 10.23
CA ARG A 85 14.48 5.85 10.43
C ARG A 85 14.95 4.94 9.30
N ASN A 86 14.03 4.50 8.45
CA ASN A 86 14.28 3.50 7.43
C ASN A 86 13.83 4.00 6.06
N PRO A 87 14.45 3.54 4.97
CA PRO A 87 13.96 3.83 3.63
C PRO A 87 12.54 3.29 3.45
N HIS A 88 11.74 3.99 2.65
CA HIS A 88 10.37 3.60 2.37
C HIS A 88 10.32 2.58 1.22
N LEU A 89 9.42 1.62 1.34
CA LEU A 89 9.09 0.71 0.24
C LEU A 89 8.40 1.48 -0.89
N VAL A 90 7.48 2.38 -0.53
CA VAL A 90 6.66 3.14 -1.48
C VAL A 90 7.30 4.49 -1.74
N SER A 91 7.29 4.94 -2.99
CA SER A 91 7.84 6.24 -3.35
C SER A 91 6.97 7.38 -2.80
N ASP A 92 7.61 8.48 -2.35
CA ASP A 92 6.90 9.68 -1.86
C ASP A 92 5.88 10.21 -2.87
N TYR A 93 6.17 10.07 -4.18
CA TYR A 93 5.23 10.43 -5.24
C TYR A 93 3.93 9.62 -5.17
N ARG A 94 4.01 8.29 -4.99
CA ARG A 94 2.83 7.43 -4.88
C ARG A 94 2.01 7.75 -3.64
N VAL A 95 2.68 8.07 -2.54
CA VAL A 95 2.02 8.52 -1.30
C VAL A 95 1.24 9.80 -1.56
N LEU A 96 1.91 10.82 -2.11
CA LEU A 96 1.28 12.09 -2.43
C LEU A 96 0.08 11.93 -3.36
N MET A 97 0.19 11.10 -4.39
CA MET A 97 -0.92 10.85 -5.32
C MET A 97 -2.10 10.13 -4.65
N ALA A 98 -1.83 9.23 -3.70
CA ALA A 98 -2.89 8.56 -2.94
C ALA A 98 -3.59 9.55 -1.98
N GLU A 99 -2.83 10.40 -1.29
CA GLU A 99 -3.37 11.45 -0.42
C GLU A 99 -4.23 12.45 -1.20
N ILE A 100 -3.75 12.92 -2.35
CA ILE A 100 -4.55 13.76 -3.25
C ILE A 100 -5.81 13.04 -3.69
N GLY A 101 -5.72 11.75 -4.04
CA GLY A 101 -6.87 10.96 -4.46
C GLY A 101 -7.95 10.80 -3.38
N GLU A 102 -7.56 10.73 -2.10
CA GLU A 102 -8.50 10.68 -0.97
C GLU A 102 -9.27 12.00 -0.77
N ASP A 103 -8.65 13.13 -1.11
CA ASP A 103 -9.24 14.46 -0.96
C ASP A 103 -10.09 14.88 -2.17
N LEU A 104 -10.04 14.15 -3.28
CA LEU A 104 -10.80 14.43 -4.50
C LEU A 104 -12.08 13.60 -4.56
N ASP A 105 -13.21 14.26 -4.83
CA ASP A 105 -14.45 13.54 -5.11
C ASP A 105 -14.58 13.16 -6.60
N LYS A 106 -15.61 12.39 -6.94
CA LYS A 106 -15.85 11.95 -8.33
C LYS A 106 -16.04 13.12 -9.31
N SER A 107 -16.60 14.24 -8.85
CA SER A 107 -16.83 15.43 -9.66
C SER A 107 -15.53 16.20 -9.91
N ASP A 108 -14.64 16.24 -8.92
CA ASP A 108 -13.31 16.82 -9.05
C ASP A 108 -12.47 16.03 -10.05
N VAL A 109 -12.46 14.70 -9.92
CA VAL A 109 -11.76 13.79 -10.85
C VAL A 109 -12.32 13.93 -12.26
N SER A 110 -13.64 14.01 -12.41
CA SER A 110 -14.29 14.20 -13.72
C SER A 110 -13.89 15.53 -14.37
N SER A 111 -13.78 16.60 -13.57
CA SER A 111 -13.35 17.93 -14.02
C SER A 111 -11.88 17.93 -14.42
N LEU A 112 -11.00 17.27 -13.67
CA LEU A 112 -9.60 17.05 -14.04
C LEU A 112 -9.47 16.30 -15.37
N ILE A 113 -10.21 15.20 -15.54
CA ILE A 113 -10.23 14.45 -16.80
C ILE A 113 -10.68 15.33 -17.97
N PHE A 114 -11.67 16.20 -17.76
CA PHE A 114 -12.12 17.15 -18.78
C PHE A 114 -11.02 18.15 -19.15
N LEU A 115 -10.35 18.74 -18.16
CA LEU A 115 -9.27 19.70 -18.39
C LEU A 115 -8.04 19.08 -19.07
N MET A 116 -7.82 17.77 -18.91
CA MET A 116 -6.73 17.02 -19.54
C MET A 116 -7.06 16.52 -20.95
N LYS A 117 -8.32 16.61 -21.38
CA LYS A 117 -8.71 16.31 -22.75
C LYS A 117 -8.53 17.59 -23.58
N ASP A 118 -7.43 17.66 -24.33
CA ASP A 118 -7.29 18.58 -25.46
C ASP A 118 -8.40 18.36 -26.51
#